data_AF-A0A6V8NSY7-F1
#
_entry.id   AF-A0A6V8NSY7-F1
#
_cell.length_a   1.000
_cell.length_b   1.000
_cell.length_c   1.000
_cell.angle_alpha   90.00
_cell.angle_beta   90.00
_cell.angle_gamma   90.00
#
_symmetry.space_group_name_H-M   'P 1'
#
loop_
_entity.id
_entity.type
_entity.pdbx_description
1 polymer ?
#
loop_
_entity_poly.entity_id
_entity_poly.type
_entity_poly.pdbx_seq_one_letter_code
_entity_poly.pdbx_strand_id
1 'polypeptide(L)'
;TDPDQAQEFVKRTGVDALAVAIGNAHGFYKGEPQLDFIRLEQIRARVEVPLVLHGASGIPDEGIRRAVKIGVDKINIDTEVRAAFQKAVASFLAENPQVIDPRKILGPAIKAMSEVVKSKIELFSSVGKA
;
A
#
# COMPACT_ATOMS: atom_id res chain seq x y z
N THR A 1 -16.37 -5.16 3.94
CA THR A 1 -16.75 -6.31 3.14
C THR A 1 -17.39 -7.34 4.05
N ASP A 2 -18.57 -7.81 3.69
CA ASP A 2 -19.22 -8.90 4.39
C ASP A 2 -18.54 -10.25 4.02
N PRO A 3 -18.19 -11.12 4.99
CA PRO A 3 -17.47 -12.37 4.72
C PRO A 3 -18.24 -13.37 3.85
N ASP A 4 -19.56 -13.47 4.01
CA ASP A 4 -20.36 -14.45 3.28
C ASP A 4 -20.59 -13.96 1.84
N GLN A 5 -20.80 -12.66 1.64
CA GLN A 5 -20.82 -12.06 0.30
C GLN A 5 -19.47 -12.17 -0.42
N ALA A 6 -18.36 -12.08 0.29
CA ALA A 6 -17.02 -12.23 -0.31
C ALA A 6 -16.82 -13.64 -0.88
N GLN A 7 -17.22 -14.67 -0.12
CA GLN A 7 -17.17 -16.06 -0.57
C GLN A 7 -18.03 -16.28 -1.82
N GLU A 8 -19.29 -15.84 -1.77
CA GLU A 8 -20.22 -16.01 -2.88
C GLU A 8 -19.76 -15.25 -4.13
N PHE A 9 -19.22 -14.03 -3.96
CA PHE A 9 -18.67 -13.25 -5.06
C PHE A 9 -17.55 -14.00 -5.76
N VAL A 10 -16.53 -14.47 -5.01
CA VAL A 10 -15.40 -15.20 -5.58
C VAL A 10 -15.85 -16.47 -6.30
N LYS A 11 -16.76 -17.24 -5.69
CA LYS A 11 -17.31 -18.46 -6.30
C LYS A 11 -18.03 -18.19 -7.62
N ARG A 12 -18.79 -17.08 -7.71
CA ARG A 12 -19.58 -16.74 -8.90
C ARG A 12 -18.76 -16.13 -10.01
N THR A 13 -17.73 -15.36 -9.68
CA THR A 13 -16.95 -14.61 -10.68
C THR A 13 -15.69 -15.32 -11.11
N GLY A 14 -15.13 -16.21 -10.28
CA GLY A 14 -13.85 -16.89 -10.56
C GLY A 14 -12.66 -15.92 -10.59
N VAL A 15 -12.73 -14.80 -9.88
CA VAL A 15 -11.62 -13.82 -9.81
C VAL A 15 -10.37 -14.43 -9.14
N ASP A 16 -9.19 -14.07 -9.64
CA ASP A 16 -7.92 -14.58 -9.12
C ASP A 16 -7.46 -13.90 -7.82
N ALA A 17 -8.05 -12.76 -7.45
CA ALA A 17 -7.76 -12.03 -6.23
C ALA A 17 -8.96 -11.17 -5.81
N LEU A 18 -9.09 -10.91 -4.51
CA LEU A 18 -10.19 -10.11 -3.96
C LEU A 18 -9.69 -8.93 -3.15
N ALA A 19 -10.03 -7.71 -3.58
CA ALA A 19 -9.84 -6.53 -2.77
C ALA A 19 -10.93 -6.41 -1.69
N VAL A 20 -10.52 -6.17 -0.45
CA VAL A 20 -11.42 -6.09 0.70
C VAL A 20 -11.42 -4.70 1.33
N ALA A 21 -12.57 -4.32 1.88
CA ALA A 21 -12.76 -3.08 2.62
C ALA A 21 -12.95 -3.41 4.10
N ILE A 22 -11.94 -3.09 4.91
CA ILE A 22 -11.88 -3.37 6.36
C ILE A 22 -11.61 -2.10 7.17
N GLY A 23 -11.94 -0.92 6.64
CA GLY A 23 -11.63 0.38 7.28
C GLY A 23 -10.49 1.15 6.60
N ASN A 24 -9.90 0.58 5.54
CA ASN A 24 -8.91 1.23 4.70
C ASN A 24 -9.53 2.26 3.73
N ALA A 25 -8.81 3.35 3.45
CA ALA A 25 -9.19 4.44 2.57
C ALA A 25 -7.98 4.94 1.75
N HIS A 26 -8.24 5.60 0.60
CA HIS A 26 -7.18 6.18 -0.23
C HIS A 26 -6.73 7.56 0.27
N GLY A 27 -5.48 7.91 -0.04
CA GLY A 27 -4.89 9.19 0.35
C GLY A 27 -4.29 9.17 1.75
N PHE A 28 -3.96 10.34 2.27
CA PHE A 28 -3.56 10.47 3.67
C PHE A 28 -4.80 10.43 4.56
N TYR A 29 -4.76 9.57 5.58
CA TYR A 29 -5.82 9.51 6.59
C TYR A 29 -5.85 10.82 7.39
N LYS A 30 -7.06 11.29 7.71
CA LYS A 30 -7.27 12.48 8.58
C LYS A 30 -7.11 12.16 10.07
N GLY A 31 -7.03 10.88 10.42
CA GLY A 31 -6.86 10.35 11.77
C GLY A 31 -6.24 8.95 11.70
N GLU A 32 -6.15 8.25 12.82
CA GLU A 32 -5.57 6.90 12.83
C GLU A 32 -6.49 5.89 12.12
N PRO A 33 -6.00 5.15 11.11
CA PRO A 33 -6.81 4.13 10.44
C PRO A 33 -7.13 2.97 11.38
N GLN A 34 -8.42 2.69 11.54
CA GLN A 34 -8.93 1.57 12.33
C GLN A 34 -9.27 0.41 11.41
N LEU A 35 -8.35 -0.55 11.29
CA LEU A 35 -8.59 -1.76 10.50
C LEU A 35 -9.35 -2.81 11.31
N ASP A 36 -10.43 -3.33 10.73
CA ASP A 36 -11.23 -4.43 11.27
C ASP A 36 -10.56 -5.77 10.95
N PHE A 37 -9.61 -6.15 11.81
CA PHE A 37 -8.87 -7.41 11.66
C PHE A 37 -9.73 -8.65 11.91
N ILE A 38 -10.76 -8.57 12.76
CA ILE A 38 -11.68 -9.68 12.99
C ILE A 38 -12.42 -10.00 11.69
N ARG A 39 -12.91 -8.98 11.00
CA ARG A 39 -13.53 -9.14 9.68
C ARG A 39 -12.54 -9.68 8.64
N LEU A 40 -11.29 -9.23 8.66
CA LEU A 40 -10.27 -9.76 7.74
C LEU A 40 -10.04 -11.27 7.98
N GLU A 41 -9.93 -11.71 9.23
CA GLU A 41 -9.82 -13.13 9.59
C GLU A 41 -11.03 -13.94 9.12
N GLN A 42 -12.25 -13.41 9.31
CA GLN A 42 -13.48 -14.04 8.86
C GLN A 42 -13.56 -14.18 7.33
N ILE A 43 -13.11 -13.17 6.58
CA ILE A 43 -13.05 -13.22 5.11
C ILE A 43 -12.01 -14.26 4.67
N ARG A 44 -10.80 -14.20 5.23
CA ARG A 44 -9.71 -15.13 4.89
C ARG A 44 -10.10 -16.59 5.12
N ALA A 45 -10.86 -16.89 6.16
CA ALA A 45 -11.34 -18.24 6.47
C ALA A 45 -12.32 -18.81 5.42
N ARG A 46 -12.93 -17.96 4.59
CA ARG A 46 -13.95 -18.35 3.59
C ARG A 46 -13.50 -18.17 2.15
N VAL A 47 -12.53 -17.28 1.92
CA VAL A 47 -12.01 -16.91 0.61
C VAL A 47 -10.62 -17.48 0.48
N GLU A 48 -10.37 -18.29 -0.56
CA GLU A 48 -9.07 -18.94 -0.80
C GLU A 48 -8.16 -18.13 -1.72
N VAL A 49 -8.72 -17.28 -2.59
CA VAL A 49 -7.91 -16.44 -3.49
C VAL A 49 -7.13 -15.37 -2.71
N PRO A 50 -5.99 -14.91 -3.24
CA PRO A 50 -5.21 -13.80 -2.67
C PRO A 50 -6.06 -12.60 -2.26
N LEU A 51 -5.83 -12.06 -1.05
CA LEU A 51 -6.51 -10.85 -0.59
C LEU A 51 -5.70 -9.60 -0.89
N VAL A 52 -6.39 -8.54 -1.32
CA VAL A 52 -5.79 -7.25 -1.68
C VAL A 52 -6.21 -6.15 -0.70
N LEU A 53 -5.23 -5.43 -0.16
CA LEU A 53 -5.43 -4.25 0.68
C LEU A 53 -5.14 -2.96 -0.12
N HIS A 54 -6.20 -2.23 -0.42
CA HIS A 54 -6.11 -0.89 -1.03
C HIS A 54 -5.83 0.18 0.03
N GLY A 55 -5.37 1.36 -0.39
CA GLY A 55 -5.29 2.51 0.51
C GLY A 55 -4.36 2.30 1.71
N ALA A 56 -3.24 1.60 1.49
CA ALA A 56 -2.34 1.25 2.59
C ALA A 56 -1.37 2.38 2.98
N SER A 57 -1.33 3.47 2.20
CA SER A 57 -0.51 4.63 2.53
C SER A 57 -0.96 5.28 3.85
N GLY A 58 -0.04 5.42 4.80
CA GLY A 58 -0.34 5.99 6.12
C GLY A 58 -1.00 5.03 7.12
N ILE A 59 -1.20 3.76 6.78
CA ILE A 59 -1.50 2.72 7.77
C ILE A 59 -0.22 2.44 8.56
N PRO A 60 -0.27 2.38 9.91
CA PRO A 60 0.88 2.02 10.73
C PRO A 60 1.47 0.67 10.30
N ASP A 61 2.80 0.58 10.30
CA ASP A 61 3.54 -0.62 9.88
C ASP A 61 3.09 -1.88 10.61
N GLU A 62 2.74 -1.80 11.89
CA GLU A 62 2.20 -2.93 12.66
C GLU A 62 0.87 -3.44 12.08
N GLY A 63 -0.01 -2.52 11.69
CA GLY A 63 -1.28 -2.88 11.05
C GLY A 63 -1.08 -3.58 9.71
N ILE A 64 -0.09 -3.12 8.94
CA ILE A 64 0.33 -3.79 7.69
C ILE A 64 0.87 -5.19 7.97
N ARG A 65 1.82 -5.35 8.91
CA ARG A 65 2.39 -6.65 9.26
C ARG A 65 1.32 -7.63 9.73
N ARG A 66 0.34 -7.14 10.52
CA ARG A 66 -0.80 -7.95 10.97
C ARG A 66 -1.68 -8.38 9.80
N ALA A 67 -1.99 -7.47 8.87
CA ALA A 67 -2.78 -7.81 7.67
C ALA A 67 -2.08 -8.86 6.80
N VAL A 68 -0.76 -8.72 6.58
CA VAL A 68 0.06 -9.73 5.87
C VAL A 68 0.00 -11.08 6.58
N LYS A 69 0.16 -11.09 7.91
CA LYS A 69 0.11 -12.33 8.72
C LYS A 69 -1.25 -13.04 8.64
N ILE A 70 -2.35 -12.29 8.54
CA ILE A 70 -3.69 -12.88 8.39
C ILE A 70 -3.88 -13.47 6.99
N GLY A 71 -3.30 -12.85 5.95
CA GLY A 71 -3.33 -13.39 4.59
C GLY A 71 -3.72 -12.37 3.54
N VAL A 72 -3.30 -11.12 3.71
CA VAL A 72 -3.21 -10.13 2.63
C VAL A 72 -1.93 -10.37 1.84
N ASP A 73 -2.08 -10.62 0.54
CA ASP A 73 -0.99 -11.00 -0.36
C ASP A 73 -0.57 -9.85 -1.28
N LYS A 74 -1.45 -8.86 -1.48
CA LYS A 74 -1.19 -7.69 -2.32
C LYS A 74 -1.56 -6.41 -1.59
N ILE A 75 -0.64 -5.46 -1.53
CA ILE A 75 -0.83 -4.17 -0.87
C ILE A 75 -0.61 -3.05 -1.88
N ASN A 76 -1.52 -2.07 -1.92
CA ASN A 76 -1.41 -0.91 -2.81
C ASN A 76 -0.92 0.33 -2.03
N ILE A 77 0.22 0.89 -2.46
CA ILE A 77 0.82 2.13 -1.97
C ILE A 77 0.97 3.10 -3.15
N ASP A 78 0.57 4.35 -2.98
CA ASP A 78 0.77 5.42 -3.99
C ASP A 78 1.10 6.75 -3.32
N THR A 79 0.28 7.17 -2.35
CA THR A 79 0.37 8.49 -1.73
C THR A 79 1.73 8.77 -1.11
N GLU A 80 2.33 7.81 -0.41
CA GLU A 80 3.68 7.96 0.17
C GLU A 80 4.78 8.13 -0.89
N VAL A 81 4.67 7.41 -2.01
CA VAL A 81 5.64 7.48 -3.11
C VAL A 81 5.56 8.85 -3.78
N ARG A 82 4.34 9.34 -4.05
CA ARG A 82 4.10 10.68 -4.60
C ARG A 82 4.55 11.80 -3.66
N ALA A 83 4.35 11.63 -2.35
CA ALA A 83 4.82 12.59 -1.36
C ALA A 83 6.35 12.65 -1.29
N ALA A 84 7.04 11.50 -1.35
CA ALA A 84 8.50 11.47 -1.41
C ALA A 84 9.03 12.15 -2.68
N PHE A 85 8.40 11.91 -3.83
CA PHE A 85 8.71 12.60 -5.08
C PHE A 85 8.55 14.13 -4.93
N GLN A 86 7.36 14.57 -4.49
CA GLN A 86 7.03 15.99 -4.39
C GLN A 86 7.98 16.71 -3.43
N LYS A 87 8.27 16.12 -2.27
CA LYS A 87 9.21 16.68 -1.29
C LYS A 87 10.62 16.81 -1.87
N ALA A 88 11.12 15.76 -2.52
CA ALA A 88 12.47 15.76 -3.09
C ALA A 88 12.63 16.80 -4.21
N VAL A 89 11.63 16.93 -5.10
CA VAL A 89 11.64 17.97 -6.15
C VAL A 89 11.60 19.36 -5.53
N ALA A 90 10.71 19.60 -4.56
CA ALA A 90 10.57 20.90 -3.91
C ALA A 90 11.86 21.33 -3.20
N SER A 91 12.48 20.44 -2.44
CA SER A 91 13.77 20.70 -1.76
C SER A 91 14.88 20.98 -2.77
N PHE A 92 15.01 20.17 -3.82
CA PHE A 92 16.07 20.34 -4.81
C PHE A 92 15.98 21.69 -5.53
N LEU A 93 14.77 22.10 -5.93
CA LEU A 93 14.56 23.38 -6.62
C LEU A 93 14.75 24.59 -5.70
N ALA A 94 14.40 24.47 -4.41
CA ALA A 94 14.67 25.52 -3.42
C ALA A 94 16.17 25.76 -3.25
N GLU A 95 16.97 24.70 -3.27
CA GLU A 95 18.43 24.76 -3.13
C GLU A 95 19.14 25.12 -4.45
N ASN A 96 18.53 24.82 -5.60
CA ASN A 96 19.14 24.95 -6.93
C ASN A 96 18.24 25.72 -7.92
N PRO A 97 17.90 26.98 -7.66
CA PRO A 97 16.85 27.70 -8.40
C PRO A 97 17.16 27.94 -9.89
N GLN A 98 18.42 27.84 -10.30
CA GLN A 98 18.85 28.04 -11.70
C GLN A 98 18.90 26.73 -12.51
N VAL A 99 18.67 25.57 -11.88
CA VAL A 99 18.73 24.28 -12.58
C VAL A 99 17.43 24.03 -13.34
N ILE A 100 17.53 23.93 -14.66
CA ILE A 100 16.39 23.65 -15.55
C ILE A 100 16.43 22.22 -16.16
N ASP A 101 17.54 21.51 -16.02
CA ASP A 101 17.72 20.18 -16.59
C ASP A 101 16.85 19.17 -15.82
N PRO A 102 15.79 18.58 -16.45
CA PRO A 102 14.87 17.70 -15.76
C PRO A 102 15.56 16.44 -15.22
N ARG A 103 16.67 15.99 -15.82
CA ARG A 103 17.40 14.81 -15.34
C ARG A 103 18.02 15.07 -13.97
N LYS A 104 18.54 16.29 -13.76
CA LYS A 104 19.13 16.72 -12.48
C LYS A 104 18.06 16.89 -11.40
N ILE A 105 16.86 17.35 -11.78
CA ILE A 105 15.72 17.51 -10.87
C ILE A 105 15.10 16.16 -10.48
N LEU A 106 14.90 15.27 -11.46
CA LEU A 106 14.22 14.00 -11.26
C LEU A 106 15.11 12.94 -10.62
N GLY A 107 16.44 13.01 -10.76
CA GLY A 107 17.37 12.06 -10.14
C GLY A 107 17.18 11.90 -8.63
N PRO A 108 17.23 12.99 -7.83
CA PRO A 108 16.94 12.96 -6.40
C PRO A 108 15.53 12.44 -6.07
N ALA A 109 14.53 12.79 -6.88
CA ALA A 109 13.15 12.38 -6.66
C ALA A 109 12.95 10.87 -6.88
N ILE A 110 13.54 10.31 -7.93
CA ILE A 110 13.55 8.86 -8.19
C ILE A 110 14.25 8.13 -7.04
N LYS A 111 15.37 8.66 -6.53
CA LYS A 111 16.06 8.07 -5.37
C LYS A 111 15.15 8.07 -4.14
N ALA A 112 14.49 9.17 -3.83
CA ALA A 112 13.57 9.28 -2.69
C ALA A 112 12.39 8.30 -2.80
N MET A 113 11.75 8.21 -3.98
CA MET A 113 10.71 7.21 -4.24
C MET A 113 11.24 5.78 -4.06
N SER A 114 12.44 5.50 -4.54
CA SER A 114 13.06 4.17 -4.47
C SER A 114 13.28 3.73 -3.02
N GLU A 115 13.69 4.65 -2.14
CA GLU A 115 13.86 4.34 -0.71
C GLU A 115 12.52 4.02 -0.03
N VAL A 116 11.44 4.73 -0.39
CA VAL A 116 10.08 4.37 0.09
C VAL A 116 9.70 2.96 -0.37
N VAL A 117 9.89 2.65 -1.66
CA VAL A 117 9.55 1.32 -2.20
C VAL A 117 10.36 0.21 -1.52
N LYS A 118 11.66 0.40 -1.31
CA LYS A 118 12.50 -0.57 -0.57
C LYS A 118 11.98 -0.82 0.84
N SER A 119 11.67 0.24 1.58
CA SER A 119 11.09 0.13 2.92
C SER A 119 9.76 -0.64 2.90
N LYS A 120 8.92 -0.44 1.88
CA LYS A 120 7.66 -1.20 1.74
C LYS A 120 7.90 -2.67 1.38
N ILE A 121 8.89 -3.00 0.54
CA ILE A 121 9.27 -4.39 0.23
C ILE A 121 9.71 -5.13 1.51
N GLU A 122 10.50 -4.47 2.35
CA GLU A 122 10.88 -5.01 3.67
C GLU A 122 9.67 -5.21 4.57
N LEU A 123 8.81 -4.18 4.68
CA LEU A 123 7.60 -4.22 5.50
C LEU A 123 6.64 -5.35 5.07
N PHE A 124 6.50 -5.58 3.76
CA PHE A 124 5.62 -6.62 3.20
C PHE A 124 6.25 -8.01 3.26
N SER A 125 7.45 -8.15 3.82
CA SER A 125 8.17 -9.43 3.92
C SER A 125 8.36 -10.10 2.56
N SER A 126 8.66 -9.30 1.51
CA SER A 126 8.87 -9.78 0.14
C SER A 126 10.33 -9.74 -0.33
N VAL A 127 11.26 -9.35 0.55
CA VAL A 127 12.70 -9.42 0.29
C VAL A 127 13.10 -10.86 -0.05
N GLY A 128 13.81 -11.04 -1.17
CA GLY A 128 14.34 -12.34 -1.60
C GLY A 128 13.31 -13.33 -2.14
N LYS A 129 12.09 -12.89 -2.46
CA LYS A 129 11.01 -13.75 -2.99
C LYS A 129 10.79 -13.58 -4.51
N ALA A 130 11.86 -13.27 -5.24
CA ALA A 130 11.84 -13.09 -6.70
C ALA A 130 11.90 -14.42 -7.46
#